data_AF-A0A5E4IL34-F1
#
_entry.id   AF-A0A5E4IL34-F1
#
_cell.length_a   1.000
_cell.length_b   1.000
_cell.length_c   1.000
_cell.angle_alpha   90.00
_cell.angle_beta   90.00
_cell.angle_gamma   90.00
#
_symmetry.space_group_name_H-M   'P 1'
#
loop_
_entity.id
_entity.type
_entity.pdbx_description
1 polymer ?
#
loop_
_entity_poly.entity_id
_entity_poly.type
_entity_poly.pdbx_seq_one_letter_code
_entity_poly.pdbx_strand_id
1 'polypeptide(L)' 'MSITQIDANGRVLLPLGIRYQLDLNDGDELAVDELGDGTIILKKIDRRLRFQEWLDKERKNK' A
#
# COMPACT_ATOMS: atom_id res chain seq x y z
N MET A 1 -6.37 16.24 10.40
CA MET A 1 -6.71 14.83 10.71
C MET A 1 -8.13 14.61 10.24
N SER A 2 -8.38 13.65 9.34
CA SER A 2 -9.73 13.34 8.85
C SER A 2 -10.17 11.99 9.40
N ILE A 3 -11.37 11.92 9.96
CA ILE A 3 -12.00 10.67 10.35
C ILE A 3 -12.88 10.23 9.20
N THR A 4 -12.79 8.96 8.81
CA THR A 4 -13.65 8.34 7.78
C THR A 4 -14.26 7.07 8.33
N GLN A 5 -15.39 6.66 7.76
CA GLN A 5 -16.06 5.41 8.14
C GLN A 5 -15.66 4.29 7.19
N ILE A 6 -15.63 3.07 7.72
CA ILE A 6 -15.52 1.86 6.92
C ILE A 6 -16.90 1.58 6.31
N ASP A 7 -16.95 1.32 5.01
CA ASP A 7 -18.20 0.98 4.33
C ASP A 7 -18.65 -0.47 4.63
N ALA A 8 -19.83 -0.85 4.14
CA ALA A 8 -20.38 -2.20 4.34
C ALA A 8 -19.51 -3.33 3.75
N ASN A 9 -18.56 -3.00 2.87
CA ASN A 9 -17.64 -3.95 2.24
C ASN A 9 -16.26 -3.95 2.92
N GLY A 10 -16.09 -3.24 4.03
CA GLY A 10 -14.80 -3.15 4.71
C GLY A 10 -13.82 -2.15 4.08
N ARG A 11 -14.26 -1.27 3.17
CA ARG A 11 -13.38 -0.34 2.46
C ARG A 11 -13.32 1.00 3.18
N VAL A 12 -12.14 1.64 3.11
CA VAL A 12 -11.95 3.02 3.55
C VAL A 12 -11.66 3.91 2.36
N LEU A 13 -12.35 5.05 2.29
CA LEU A 13 -12.04 6.05 1.28
C LEU A 13 -10.85 6.89 1.76
N LEU A 14 -9.72 6.79 1.05
CA LEU A 14 -8.58 7.67 1.30
C LEU A 14 -8.92 9.10 0.87
N PRO A 15 -8.80 10.09 1.78
CA PRO A 15 -8.99 11.50 1.44
C PRO A 15 -8.11 11.94 0.28
N LEU A 16 -8.67 12.77 -0.59
CA LEU A 16 -8.01 13.23 -1.82
C LEU A 16 -6.64 13.88 -1.54
N GLY A 17 -6.51 14.63 -0.45
CA GLY A 17 -5.23 15.24 -0.04
C GLY A 17 -4.12 14.22 0.22
N ILE A 18 -4.43 13.12 0.92
CA ILE A 18 -3.47 12.04 1.18
C ILE A 18 -3.08 11.36 -0.14
N ARG A 19 -4.07 11.11 -1.01
CA ARG A 19 -3.81 10.52 -2.33
C ARG A 19 -2.86 11.38 -3.16
N TYR A 20 -3.04 12.69 -3.22
CA TYR A 20 -2.14 13.56 -3.96
C TYR A 20 -0.73 13.62 -3.35
N GLN A 21 -0.63 13.72 -2.02
CA GLN A 21 0.65 13.81 -1.34
C GLN A 21 1.51 12.55 -1.53
N LEU A 22 0.86 11.38 -1.61
CA LEU A 22 1.54 10.09 -1.73
C LEU A 22 1.48 9.51 -3.15
N ASP A 23 1.00 10.29 -4.13
CA ASP A 23 0.80 9.85 -5.52
C ASP A 23 0.02 8.52 -5.61
N LEU A 24 -1.10 8.40 -4.90
CA LEU A 24 -1.93 7.19 -4.91
C LEU A 24 -3.01 7.27 -5.99
N ASN A 25 -2.77 6.56 -7.09
CA ASN A 25 -3.62 6.53 -8.26
C ASN A 25 -4.53 5.29 -8.27
N ASP A 26 -5.56 5.34 -9.11
CA ASP A 26 -6.41 4.17 -9.31
C ASP A 26 -5.59 3.00 -9.87
N GLY A 27 -5.81 1.80 -9.33
CA GLY A 27 -5.04 0.60 -9.68
C GLY A 27 -3.64 0.46 -9.04
N ASP A 28 -3.21 1.43 -8.22
CA ASP A 28 -2.00 1.25 -7.41
C ASP A 28 -2.19 0.14 -6.37
N GLU A 29 -1.17 -0.70 -6.21
CA GLU A 29 -1.16 -1.76 -5.22
C GLU A 29 -0.59 -1.24 -3.89
N LEU A 30 -1.28 -1.55 -2.80
CA LEU A 30 -0.86 -1.23 -1.43
C LEU A 30 -0.62 -2.52 -0.66
N ALA A 31 0.52 -2.61 0.03
CA ALA A 31 0.65 -3.53 1.15
C ALA A 31 -0.16 -3.00 2.33
N VAL A 32 -0.86 -3.92 3.01
CA VAL A 32 -1.66 -3.66 4.20
C VAL A 32 -1.06 -4.48 5.34
N ASP A 33 -0.76 -3.83 6.46
CA ASP A 33 -0.19 -4.48 7.65
C ASP A 33 -0.68 -3.78 8.92
N GLU A 34 -0.49 -4.39 10.09
CA GLU A 34 -0.78 -3.78 11.40
C GLU A 34 0.48 -3.54 12.22
N LEU A 35 0.54 -2.42 12.94
CA LEU A 35 1.62 -2.13 13.91
C LEU A 35 1.30 -2.61 15.33
N GLY A 36 0.11 -3.18 15.55
CA GLY A 36 -0.50 -3.33 16.87
C GLY A 36 -1.43 -2.16 17.19
N ASP A 37 -2.04 -2.17 18.37
CA ASP A 37 -2.92 -1.13 18.94
C ASP A 37 -4.13 -0.63 18.11
N GLY A 38 -4.41 -1.30 17.00
CA GLY A 38 -5.44 -0.89 16.04
C GLY A 38 -4.91 0.02 14.93
N THR A 39 -3.60 0.27 14.87
CA THR A 39 -2.96 1.02 13.79
C THR A 39 -2.71 0.15 12.56
N ILE A 40 -3.30 0.56 11.43
CA ILE A 40 -3.08 -0.05 10.12
C ILE A 40 -2.09 0.79 9.31
N ILE A 41 -1.10 0.15 8.68
CA ILE A 41 -0.22 0.77 7.68
C ILE A 41 -0.70 0.41 6.27
N LEU A 42 -0.70 1.41 5.39
CA LEU A 42 -0.80 1.23 3.95
C LEU A 42 0.50 1.70 3.29
N LYS A 43 1.16 0.84 2.51
CA LYS A 43 2.40 1.17 1.79
C LYS A 43 2.27 0.91 0.30
N LYS A 44 2.48 1.95 -0.53
CA LYS A 44 2.52 1.81 -1.99
C LYS A 44 3.63 0.85 -2.42
N ILE A 45 3.29 -0.09 -3.28
CA ILE A 45 4.23 -1.06 -3.84
C ILE A 45 4.82 -0.52 -5.13
N ASP A 46 6.15 -0.41 -5.17
CA ASP A 46 6.85 -0.19 -6.43
C ASP A 46 7.06 -1.54 -7.15
N ARG A 47 6.32 -1.72 -8.24
CA ARG A 47 6.40 -2.94 -9.08
C ARG A 47 7.80 -3.14 -9.67
N ARG A 48 8.55 -2.06 -9.95
CA ARG A 48 9.92 -2.16 -10.48
C ARG A 48 10.86 -2.76 -9.45
N LEU A 49 10.78 -2.30 -8.20
CA LEU A 49 11.55 -2.86 -7.10
C LEU A 49 11.22 -4.35 -6.89
N ARG A 50 9.93 -4.73 -6.87
CA ARG A 50 9.56 -6.16 -6.77
C ARG A 50 10.14 -7.01 -7.89
N PHE A 51 10.12 -6.51 -9.13
CA PHE A 51 10.67 -7.24 -10.27
C PHE A 51 12.19 -7.40 -10.16
N GLN A 52 12.92 -6.37 -9.73
CA GLN A 52 14.36 -6.45 -9.49
C GLN A 52 14.71 -7.39 -8.34
N GLU A 53 14.00 -7.30 -7.21
CA GLU A 53 14.18 -8.22 -6.09
C GLU A 53 13.94 -9.68 -6.48
N TRP A 54 12.97 -9.94 -7.36
CA TRP A 54 12.72 -11.27 -7.90
C TRP A 54 13.89 -11.74 -8.79
N LEU A 55 14.36 -10.90 -9.72
CA LEU A 55 15.52 -11.21 -10.57
C LEU A 55 16.79 -11.51 -9.75
N ASP A 56 17.02 -10.74 -8.68
CA ASP A 56 18.19 -10.91 -7.81
C ASP A 56 18.12 -12.20 -6.99
N LYS A 57 16.93 -12.64 -6.58
CA LYS A 57 16.74 -13.94 -5.90
C LYS A 57 17.02 -15.11 -6.83
N GLU A 58 16.54 -15.07 -8.07
CA GLU A 58 16.80 -16.11 -9.07
C GLU A 58 18.29 -16.23 -9.40
N ARG A 59 19.02 -15.10 -9.46
CA ARG A 59 20.47 -15.09 -9.67
C ARG A 59 21.28 -15.69 -8.52
N LYS A 60 20.80 -15.59 -7.27
CA LYS A 60 21.50 -16.12 -6.08
C LYS A 60 21.27 -17.61 -5.83
N ASN A 61 20.23 -18.19 -6.43
CA ASN A 61 19.89 -19.61 -6.30
C ASN A 61 20.54 -20.49 -7.39
N LYS A 62 21.46 -19.94 -8.18
CA LYS A 62 22.13 -20.60 -9.30
C LYS A 62 23.64 -20.53 -9.12
#